data_AF-F9UHM9-F1
#
_entry.id   AF-F9UHM9-F1
#
_cell.length_a   1.000
_cell.length_b   1.000
_cell.length_c   1.000
_cell.angle_alpha   90.00
_cell.angle_beta   90.00
_cell.angle_gamma   90.00
#
_symmetry.space_group_name_H-M   'P 1'
#
loop_
_entity.id
_entity.type
_entity.pdbx_description
1 polymer ?
#
loop_
_entity_poly.entity_id
_entity_poly.type
_entity_poly.pdbx_seq_one_letter_code
_entity_poly.pdbx_strand_id
1 'polypeptide(L)' 'MPRCGRDPSDRIPGVGHILCKMRVKNSDAVRGKRGGFRIIYYLHSGDDILLVTIYSKFEQADITAAELRRILAGS' A
#
# COMPACT_ATOMS: atom_id res chain seq x y z
N MET A 1 -2.14 4.41 -19.28
CA MET A 1 -1.62 3.27 -18.49
C MET A 1 -1.55 3.70 -17.03
N PRO A 2 -2.15 2.95 -16.09
CA PRO A 2 -2.06 3.27 -14.67
C PRO A 2 -0.60 3.27 -14.21
N ARG A 3 -0.20 4.32 -13.48
CA ARG A 3 1.17 4.50 -12.97
C ARG A 3 1.16 4.57 -11.46
N CYS A 4 2.17 3.96 -10.87
CA CYS A 4 2.32 3.90 -9.43
C CYS A 4 3.15 5.08 -8.94
N GLY A 5 2.51 6.05 -8.27
CA GLY A 5 3.21 7.16 -7.63
C GLY A 5 4.23 7.88 -8.53
N ARG A 6 5.24 8.49 -7.89
CA ARG A 6 6.39 9.13 -8.56
C ARG A 6 7.63 8.23 -8.51
N ASP A 7 7.70 7.30 -7.57
CA ASP A 7 8.85 6.43 -7.34
C ASP A 7 8.60 5.02 -7.92
N PRO A 8 9.53 4.46 -8.71
CA PRO A 8 9.41 3.09 -9.24
C PRO A 8 9.25 2.01 -8.14
N SER A 9 9.76 2.25 -6.93
CA SER A 9 9.68 1.35 -5.77
C SER A 9 8.29 1.32 -5.10
N ASP A 10 7.39 2.20 -5.52
CA ASP A 10 6.00 2.19 -5.04
C ASP A 10 5.23 1.00 -5.63
N ARG A 11 5.65 0.45 -6.78
CA ARG A 11 5.01 -0.72 -7.38
C ARG A 11 5.45 -2.00 -6.67
N ILE A 12 4.48 -2.84 -6.32
CA ILE A 12 4.74 -4.16 -5.71
C ILE A 12 4.70 -5.22 -6.82
N PRO A 13 5.84 -5.85 -7.17
CA PRO A 13 5.88 -6.88 -8.21
C PRO A 13 5.38 -8.23 -7.69
N GLY A 14 5.00 -9.12 -8.62
CA GLY A 14 4.75 -10.53 -8.31
C GLY A 14 3.36 -10.85 -7.73
N VAL A 15 2.40 -9.92 -7.74
CA VAL A 15 1.05 -10.18 -7.19
C VAL A 15 0.00 -10.43 -8.30
N GLY A 16 0.39 -10.40 -9.58
CA GLY A 16 -0.53 -10.59 -10.72
C GLY A 16 -1.39 -9.36 -11.05
N HIS A 17 -1.48 -8.43 -10.11
CA HIS A 17 -2.19 -7.15 -10.22
C HIS A 17 -1.23 -5.95 -10.09
N ILE A 18 -1.64 -4.77 -10.56
CA ILE A 18 -0.88 -3.52 -10.36
C ILE A 18 -1.17 -3.00 -8.95
N LEU A 19 -0.38 -3.46 -7.98
CA LEU A 19 -0.42 -2.95 -6.62
C LEU A 19 0.61 -1.84 -6.41
N CYS A 20 0.17 -0.86 -5.64
CA CYS A 20 0.91 0.34 -5.31
C CYS A 20 1.00 0.55 -3.82
N LYS A 21 2.15 1.06 -3.39
CA LYS A 21 2.48 1.38 -2.01
C LYS A 21 2.67 2.89 -1.89
N MET A 22 1.86 3.53 -1.07
CA MET A 22 2.00 4.94 -0.73
C MET A 22 2.48 5.09 0.72
N ARG A 23 3.43 6.02 0.93
CA ARG A 23 3.92 6.42 2.25
C ARG A 23 3.24 7.72 2.66
N VAL A 24 2.33 7.67 3.63
CA VAL A 24 1.64 8.84 4.14
C VAL A 24 2.27 9.25 5.47
N LYS A 25 2.75 10.49 5.55
CA LYS A 25 3.22 11.05 6.83
C LYS A 25 2.00 11.37 7.68
N ASN A 26 2.03 10.98 8.96
CA ASN A 26 1.05 11.43 9.93
C ASN A 26 1.38 12.89 10.32
N SER A 27 0.65 13.86 9.76
CA SER A 27 0.84 15.30 10.01
C SER A 27 0.38 15.74 11.41
N ASP A 28 -0.53 15.01 12.04
CA ASP A 28 -1.15 15.35 13.33
C ASP A 28 -0.44 14.70 14.53
N ALA A 29 0.76 14.14 14.33
CA ALA A 29 1.49 13.39 15.34
C ALA A 29 2.08 14.28 16.46
N VAL A 30 1.25 14.68 17.41
CA VAL A 30 1.67 15.28 18.69
C VAL A 30 2.20 14.17 19.60
N ARG A 31 3.54 14.13 19.78
CA ARG A 31 4.33 13.28 20.71
C ARG A 31 4.14 11.74 20.61
N GLY A 32 5.24 11.03 20.32
CA GLY A 32 5.44 9.63 20.69
C GLY A 32 5.22 8.57 19.61
N LYS A 33 4.24 8.73 18.70
CA LYS A 33 3.96 7.75 17.62
C LYS A 33 4.24 8.36 16.23
N ARG A 34 5.52 8.64 15.95
CA ARG A 34 6.00 9.25 14.70
C ARG A 34 6.01 8.32 13.48
N GLY A 35 5.00 7.46 13.35
CA GLY A 35 4.98 6.39 12.36
C GLY A 35 4.13 6.81 11.19
N GLY A 36 4.74 7.02 10.01
CA GLY A 36 3.95 7.15 8.80
C GLY A 36 3.09 5.92 8.56
N PHE A 37 1.98 6.09 7.84
CA PHE A 37 1.14 5.01 7.37
C PHE A 37 1.68 4.47 6.06
N ARG A 38 1.57 3.15 5.89
CA ARG A 38 1.72 2.50 4.58
C ARG A 38 0.33 2.15 4.10
N ILE A 39 0.01 2.66 2.92
CA ILE A 39 -1.23 2.37 2.22
C ILE A 39 -0.87 1.49 1.03
N ILE A 40 -1.57 0.37 0.89
CA ILE A 40 -1.47 -0.49 -0.29
C ILE A 40 -2.81 -0.46 -1.02
N TYR A 41 -2.78 -0.11 -2.29
CA TYR A 41 -3.96 -0.04 -3.14
C TYR A 41 -3.71 -0.70 -4.49
N TYR A 42 -4.80 -1.17 -5.10
CA TYR A 42 -4.84 -1.71 -6.44
C TYR A 42 -5.39 -0.66 -7.40
N LEU A 43 -4.69 -0.45 -8.52
CA LEU A 43 -5.17 0.34 -9.65
C LEU A 43 -5.84 -0.60 -10.64
N HIS A 44 -7.17 -0.52 -10.75
CA HIS A 44 -7.91 -1.18 -11.82
C HIS A 44 -7.91 -0.32 -13.09
N SER A 45 -8.33 -0.89 -14.22
CA SER A 45 -8.39 -0.16 -15.49
C SER A 45 -9.32 1.05 -15.37
N GLY A 46 -8.84 2.23 -15.78
CA GLY A 46 -9.55 3.50 -15.63
C GLY A 46 -9.04 4.30 -14.44
N ASP A 47 -9.96 4.70 -13.56
CA ASP A 47 -9.71 5.50 -12.33
C ASP A 47 -10.16 4.76 -11.05
N ASP A 48 -10.52 3.48 -11.17
CA ASP A 48 -10.96 2.67 -10.04
C ASP A 48 -9.77 2.28 -9.15
N ILE A 49 -9.83 2.74 -7.91
CA ILE A 49 -8.84 2.45 -6.87
C ILE A 49 -9.48 1.56 -5.81
N LEU A 50 -8.96 0.36 -5.64
CA LEU A 50 -9.33 -0.51 -4.53
C LEU A 50 -8.29 -0.39 -3.42
N LEU A 51 -8.70 0.13 -2.26
CA LEU A 51 -7.88 0.10 -1.06
C LEU A 51 -7.77 -1.35 -0.55
N VAL A 52 -6.55 -1.90 -0.56
CA VAL A 52 -6.32 -3.28 -0.11
C VAL A 52 -6.08 -3.31 1.40
N THR A 53 -5.21 -2.43 1.89
CA THR A 53 -4.92 -2.34 3.33
C THR A 53 -4.20 -1.03 3.68
N ILE A 54 -4.36 -0.60 4.94
CA ILE A 54 -3.62 0.50 5.56
C ILE A 54 -3.08 0.00 6.91
N TYR A 55 -1.82 0.31 7.19
CA TYR A 55 -1.21 -0.05 8.47
C TYR A 55 -0.18 0.98 8.92
N SER A 56 -0.04 1.10 10.24
CA SER A 56 0.99 1.92 10.87
C SER A 56 2.36 1.24 10.74
N LYS A 57 3.40 2.03 10.40
CA LYS A 57 4.79 1.53 10.38
C LYS A 57 5.24 0.90 11.70
N PHE A 58 4.65 1.32 12.82
CA PHE A 58 5.03 0.80 14.14
C PHE A 58 4.29 -0.46 14.55
N GLU A 59 3.08 -0.68 14.01
CA GLU A 59 2.24 -1.81 14.39
C GLU A 59 2.51 -3.03 13.54
N GLN A 60 3.05 -2.84 12.33
CA GLN A 60 3.30 -3.94 11.41
C GLN A 60 4.53 -3.71 10.52
N ALA A 61 5.29 -4.79 10.31
CA ALA A 61 6.41 -4.84 9.38
C ALA A 61 5.94 -4.72 7.92
N ASP A 62 6.87 -4.70 6.97
CA ASP A 62 6.50 -4.64 5.54
C ASP A 62 5.68 -5.87 5.14
N ILE A 63 4.50 -5.64 4.54
CA ILE A 63 3.65 -6.69 4.00
C ILE A 63 4.33 -7.29 2.76
N THR A 64 4.39 -8.62 2.73
CA THR A 64 4.97 -9.41 1.64
C THR A 64 4.00 -9.57 0.47
N ALA A 65 4.53 -9.84 -0.72
CA ALA A 65 3.71 -10.16 -1.89
C ALA A 65 2.81 -11.40 -1.65
N ALA A 66 3.28 -12.38 -0.87
CA ALA A 66 2.50 -13.57 -0.53
C ALA A 66 1.29 -13.25 0.37
N GLU A 67 1.46 -12.35 1.33
CA GLU A 67 0.35 -11.86 2.15
C GLU A 67 -0.68 -11.09 1.33
N LEU A 68 -0.25 -10.24 0.40
CA LEU A 68 -1.17 -9.53 -0.49
C LEU A 68 -1.96 -10.48 -1.37
N ARG A 69 -1.33 -11.53 -1.90
CA ARG A 69 -2.05 -12.57 -2.64
C ARG A 69 -3.10 -13.26 -1.77
N ARG A 70 -2.81 -13.54 -0.50
CA ARG A 70 -3.79 -14.12 0.43
C ARG A 70 -4.97 -13.19 0.69
N ILE A 71 -4.71 -11.90 0.89
CA ILE A 71 -5.76 -10.90 1.09
C ILE A 71 -6.67 -10.83 -0.14
N LEU A 72 -6.08 -10.79 -1.34
CA LEU A 72 -6.82 -10.71 -2.59
C LEU A 72 -7.54 -12.01 -2.98
N ALA A 73 -7.01 -13.17 -2.60
CA ALA A 73 -7.64 -14.46 -2.89
C ALA A 73 -8.92 -14.71 -2.06
N GLY A 74 -9.09 -13.99 -0.95
CA GLY A 74 -10.31 -14.03 -0.13
C GLY A 74 -11.30 -12.90 -0.42
N SER A 75 -11.08 -12.11 -1.47
CA SER A 75 -11.91 -10.95 -1.89
C SER A 75 -12.91 -11.34 -2.97
#